data_AF-A0A3G9DBF1-F1
#
_entry.id   AF-A0A3G9DBF1-F1
#
_cell.length_a   1.000
_cell.length_b   1.000
_cell.length_c   1.000
_cell.angle_alpha   90.00
_cell.angle_beta   90.00
_cell.angle_gamma   90.00
#
_symmetry.space_group_name_H-M   'P 1'
#
loop_
_entity.id
_entity.type
_entity.pdbx_description
1 polymer ?
#
loop_
_entity_poly.entity_id
_entity_poly.type
_entity_poly.pdbx_seq_one_letter_code
_entity_poly.pdbx_strand_id
1 'polypeptide(L)'
;MGSWNKLWFFDMNTVVGQELILYNDLVMVVAVAVLVVVGWFMVLFLNSRTFFGGKMNKYVYHNELLEIMWTMVPAFMLCFLGYVSLMNLYIMEVGDHVENGMKVTAHQWFWEYSYIVDFAKSEKSADELWLFDWFDQIDCNSFLFGSKVDLDFNGIEVLNKDVDDSFLDESLLFSSVEMDSSVGEGDVEAFLLNFTGKKSYEMLESISSWIPHVFLNCKWNYSYEVYEVFDSSVLDQGNFRGYTVTDACYLMSSVKNEMLISTTDVMHSWGVGSLGVKCDAVPGRVNSLGISPLRSGVFYGNCYELCGEGHSMMPISVAVMTSDDVSLVLKQGVLGTSDCVSALEEIIK
;
A
#
# COMPACT_ATOMS: atom_id res chain seq x y z
N MET A 1 1.98 4.35 15.50
CA MET A 1 1.61 3.24 16.43
C MET A 1 1.39 3.76 17.85
N GLY A 2 0.89 2.92 18.75
CA GLY A 2 0.83 3.23 20.17
C GLY A 2 2.20 3.24 20.82
N SER A 3 2.49 4.27 21.62
CA SER A 3 3.64 4.29 22.52
C SER A 3 3.25 3.74 23.89
N TRP A 4 4.24 3.27 24.64
CA TRP A 4 4.04 2.84 26.02
C TRP A 4 3.36 3.92 26.86
N ASN A 5 2.38 3.52 27.67
CA ASN A 5 1.59 4.40 28.53
C ASN A 5 0.88 5.56 27.81
N LYS A 6 0.58 5.42 26.52
CA LYS A 6 -0.22 6.43 25.79
C LYS A 6 -1.67 6.37 26.27
N LEU A 7 -2.18 7.51 26.77
CA LEU A 7 -3.57 7.65 27.24
C LEU A 7 -4.53 8.15 26.16
N TRP A 8 -4.01 8.84 25.15
CA TRP A 8 -4.77 9.52 24.11
C TRP A 8 -4.72 8.76 22.77
N PHE A 9 -5.51 9.22 21.79
CA PHE A 9 -5.47 8.68 20.43
C PHE A 9 -4.09 8.79 19.79
N PHE A 10 -3.86 7.95 18.77
CA PHE A 10 -2.69 8.07 17.92
C PHE A 10 -2.67 9.40 17.17
N ASP A 11 -1.48 9.81 16.74
CA ASP A 11 -1.33 11.04 15.98
C ASP A 11 -1.90 10.79 14.59
N MET A 12 -2.94 11.54 14.22
CA MET A 12 -3.72 11.30 13.02
C MET A 12 -3.02 11.87 11.80
N ASN A 13 -2.89 11.04 10.77
CA ASN A 13 -2.30 11.42 9.49
C ASN A 13 -3.36 11.66 8.41
N THR A 14 -4.64 11.80 8.76
CA THR A 14 -5.73 12.14 7.83
C THR A 14 -6.49 13.34 8.38
N VAL A 15 -7.06 14.17 7.49
CA VAL A 15 -7.89 15.33 7.90
C VAL A 15 -9.10 14.85 8.69
N VAL A 16 -9.79 13.83 8.18
CA VAL A 16 -10.92 13.18 8.85
C VAL A 16 -10.54 12.70 10.26
N GLY A 17 -9.39 12.03 10.41
CA GLY A 17 -8.93 11.56 11.72
C GLY A 17 -8.71 12.70 12.71
N GLN A 18 -8.18 13.84 12.26
CA GLN A 18 -7.98 15.02 13.10
C GLN A 18 -9.33 15.62 13.56
N GLU A 19 -10.31 15.74 12.66
CA GLU A 19 -11.66 16.19 13.02
C GLU A 19 -12.37 15.25 14.00
N LEU A 20 -12.12 13.93 13.91
CA LEU A 20 -12.62 12.95 14.88
C LEU A 20 -11.99 13.13 16.27
N ILE A 21 -10.70 13.49 16.36
CA ILE A 21 -10.07 13.81 17.64
C ILE A 21 -10.68 15.08 18.23
N LEU A 22 -10.85 16.15 17.45
CA LEU A 22 -11.46 17.39 17.92
C LEU A 22 -12.90 17.17 18.40
N TYR A 23 -13.66 16.33 17.70
CA TYR A 23 -14.99 15.92 18.14
C TYR A 23 -14.95 15.11 19.44
N ASN A 24 -13.99 14.20 19.58
CA ASN A 24 -13.81 13.47 20.83
C ASN A 24 -13.50 14.42 22.00
N ASP A 25 -12.58 15.37 21.82
CA ASP A 25 -12.24 16.36 22.85
C ASP A 25 -13.49 17.15 23.29
N LEU A 26 -14.33 17.58 22.33
CA LEU A 26 -15.60 18.24 22.63
C LEU A 26 -16.53 17.35 23.47
N VAL A 27 -16.70 16.08 23.10
CA VAL A 27 -17.52 15.11 23.83
C VAL A 27 -16.94 14.85 25.22
N MET A 28 -15.62 14.77 25.35
CA MET A 28 -14.93 14.55 26.63
C MET A 28 -15.08 15.74 27.58
N VAL A 29 -14.97 16.98 27.09
CA VAL A 29 -15.23 18.20 27.88
C VAL A 29 -16.65 18.18 28.43
N VAL A 30 -17.61 17.87 27.57
CA VAL A 30 -19.03 17.72 27.90
C VAL A 30 -19.24 16.62 28.96
N ALA A 31 -18.69 15.43 28.74
CA ALA A 31 -18.85 14.28 29.63
C ALA A 31 -18.26 14.56 31.02
N VAL A 32 -17.06 15.13 31.08
CA VAL A 32 -16.41 15.52 32.35
C VAL A 32 -17.23 16.59 33.07
N ALA A 33 -17.77 17.59 32.35
CA ALA A 33 -18.63 18.61 32.97
C ALA A 33 -19.88 17.99 33.63
N VAL A 34 -20.55 17.06 32.94
CA VAL A 34 -21.71 16.33 33.51
C VAL A 34 -21.29 15.49 34.71
N LEU A 35 -20.19 14.75 34.62
CA LEU A 35 -19.68 13.94 35.73
C LEU A 35 -19.31 14.78 36.96
N VAL A 36 -18.71 15.97 36.76
CA VAL A 36 -18.41 16.90 37.85
C VAL A 36 -19.69 17.43 38.50
N VAL A 37 -20.71 17.80 37.72
CA VAL A 37 -22.01 18.26 38.26
C VAL A 37 -22.70 17.15 39.05
N VAL A 38 -22.80 15.95 38.48
CA VAL A 38 -23.43 14.79 39.14
C VAL A 38 -22.64 14.38 40.39
N GLY A 39 -21.32 14.31 40.28
CA GLY A 39 -20.43 13.99 41.40
C GLY A 39 -20.54 15.02 42.52
N TRP A 40 -20.64 16.31 42.19
CA TRP A 40 -20.86 17.37 43.15
C TRP A 40 -22.20 17.23 43.88
N PHE A 41 -23.30 17.00 43.15
CA PHE A 41 -24.61 16.73 43.78
C PHE A 41 -24.54 15.51 44.70
N MET A 42 -23.92 14.42 44.26
CA MET A 42 -23.77 13.21 45.07
C MET A 42 -23.00 13.49 46.38
N VAL A 43 -21.89 14.24 46.31
CA VAL A 43 -21.11 14.62 47.51
C VAL A 43 -21.93 15.50 48.46
N LEU A 44 -22.73 16.44 47.95
CA LEU A 44 -23.63 17.27 48.76
C LEU A 44 -24.70 16.43 49.48
N PHE A 45 -25.29 15.45 48.80
CA PHE A 45 -26.31 14.57 49.38
C PHE A 45 -25.74 13.61 50.41
N LEU A 46 -24.59 12.97 50.13
CA LEU A 46 -23.94 12.06 51.07
C LEU A 46 -23.46 12.77 52.33
N ASN A 47 -22.95 14.00 52.20
CA ASN A 47 -22.52 14.84 53.32
C ASN A 47 -23.59 15.85 53.76
N SER A 48 -24.87 15.57 53.50
CA SER A 48 -25.98 16.49 53.74
C SER A 48 -26.12 16.90 55.21
N ARG A 49 -25.70 16.06 56.15
CA ARG A 49 -25.67 16.41 57.58
C ARG A 49 -24.68 17.55 57.87
N THR A 50 -23.52 17.54 57.22
CA THR A 50 -22.49 18.55 57.36
C THR A 50 -22.86 19.83 56.62
N PHE A 51 -23.37 19.71 55.39
CA PHE A 51 -23.68 20.87 54.54
C PHE A 51 -25.03 21.54 54.85
N PHE A 52 -26.07 20.77 55.15
CA PHE A 52 -27.43 21.28 55.35
C PHE A 52 -27.90 21.19 56.82
N GLY A 53 -27.01 20.81 57.75
CA GLY A 53 -27.34 20.71 59.18
C GLY A 53 -28.50 19.77 59.50
N GLY A 54 -28.78 18.79 58.62
CA GLY A 54 -29.90 17.85 58.75
C GLY A 54 -31.28 18.40 58.33
N LYS A 55 -31.36 19.60 57.73
CA LYS A 55 -32.62 20.25 57.33
C LYS A 55 -33.07 19.90 55.92
N MET A 56 -33.21 18.61 55.60
CA MET A 56 -33.79 18.18 54.32
C MET A 56 -35.31 18.00 54.46
N ASN A 57 -36.08 18.66 53.59
CA ASN A 57 -37.54 18.52 53.58
C ASN A 57 -37.95 17.20 52.92
N LYS A 58 -38.51 16.27 53.70
CA LYS A 58 -38.91 14.93 53.24
C LYS A 58 -40.28 14.89 52.55
N TYR A 59 -41.04 15.98 52.59
CA TYR A 59 -42.42 16.01 52.10
C TYR A 59 -42.55 16.53 50.66
N VAL A 60 -41.43 16.93 50.03
CA VAL A 60 -41.40 17.34 48.63
C VAL A 60 -41.11 16.11 47.78
N TYR A 61 -42.12 15.63 47.06
CA TYR A 61 -42.03 14.42 46.22
C TYR A 61 -41.99 14.71 44.73
N HIS A 62 -42.50 15.85 44.28
CA HIS A 62 -42.58 16.20 42.87
C HIS A 62 -42.32 17.69 42.66
N ASN A 63 -41.75 18.03 41.51
CA ASN A 63 -41.61 19.39 41.03
C ASN A 63 -41.54 19.37 39.50
N GLU A 64 -42.66 19.71 38.85
CA GLU A 64 -42.79 19.69 37.40
C GLU A 64 -41.74 20.60 36.71
N LEU A 65 -41.42 21.75 37.30
CA LEU A 65 -40.43 22.67 36.73
C LEU A 65 -39.03 22.06 36.73
N LEU A 66 -38.65 21.36 37.81
CA LEU A 66 -37.35 20.69 37.92
C LEU A 66 -37.24 19.54 36.91
N GLU A 67 -38.33 18.77 36.77
CA GLU A 67 -38.46 17.69 35.80
C GLU A 67 -38.32 18.17 34.36
N ILE A 68 -38.96 19.29 34.02
CA ILE A 68 -38.83 19.92 32.69
C ILE A 68 -37.39 20.39 32.48
N MET A 69 -36.77 21.03 33.47
CA MET A 69 -35.42 21.57 33.33
C MET A 69 -34.37 20.48 33.06
N TRP A 70 -34.34 19.40 33.85
CA TRP A 70 -33.35 18.33 33.65
C TRP A 70 -33.64 17.44 32.44
N THR A 71 -34.82 17.56 31.83
CA THR A 71 -35.16 16.86 30.58
C THR A 71 -34.72 17.69 29.38
N MET A 72 -35.02 18.99 29.39
CA MET A 72 -34.72 19.87 28.27
C MET A 72 -33.23 20.18 28.14
N VAL A 73 -32.50 20.39 29.25
CA VAL A 73 -31.08 20.75 29.19
C VAL A 73 -30.22 19.65 28.52
N PRO A 74 -30.31 18.36 28.91
CA PRO A 74 -29.60 17.29 28.22
C PRO A 74 -30.08 17.08 26.77
N ALA A 75 -31.38 17.28 26.49
CA ALA A 75 -31.91 17.15 25.14
C ALA A 75 -31.25 18.15 24.17
N PHE A 76 -31.20 19.44 24.52
CA PHE A 76 -30.54 20.45 23.69
C PHE A 76 -29.04 20.18 23.51
N MET A 77 -28.38 19.73 24.58
CA MET A 77 -26.97 19.37 24.57
C MET A 77 -26.67 18.19 23.63
N LEU A 78 -27.51 17.15 23.63
CA LEU A 78 -27.39 16.03 22.70
C LEU A 78 -27.70 16.44 21.25
N CYS A 79 -28.66 17.33 21.03
CA CYS A 79 -28.92 17.87 19.69
C CYS A 79 -27.70 18.61 19.13
N PHE A 80 -27.01 19.41 19.95
CA PHE A 80 -25.79 20.11 19.53
C PHE A 80 -24.66 19.12 19.20
N LEU A 81 -24.40 18.13 20.07
CA LEU A 81 -23.37 17.12 19.80
C LEU A 81 -23.70 16.27 18.56
N GLY A 82 -24.97 15.92 18.37
CA GLY A 82 -25.44 15.17 17.21
C GLY A 82 -25.24 15.94 15.91
N TYR A 83 -25.47 17.25 15.91
CA TYR A 83 -25.23 18.10 14.75
C TYR A 83 -23.75 18.07 14.31
N VAL A 84 -22.81 18.28 15.24
CA VAL A 84 -21.36 18.23 14.94
C VAL A 84 -20.97 16.83 14.46
N SER A 85 -21.49 15.77 15.09
CA SER A 85 -21.23 14.39 14.69
C SER A 85 -21.68 14.09 13.25
N LEU A 86 -22.86 14.58 12.84
CA LEU A 86 -23.41 14.33 11.52
C LEU A 86 -22.64 15.06 10.42
N MET A 87 -22.09 16.25 10.71
CA MET A 87 -21.22 16.96 9.77
C MET A 87 -19.94 16.17 9.49
N ASN A 88 -19.31 15.63 10.54
CA ASN A 88 -18.15 14.75 10.38
C ASN A 88 -18.48 13.49 9.58
N LEU A 89 -19.63 12.87 9.85
CA LEU A 89 -20.10 11.70 9.09
C LEU A 89 -20.23 12.01 7.60
N TYR A 90 -20.82 13.15 7.25
CA TYR A 90 -21.02 13.54 5.87
C TYR A 90 -19.69 13.79 5.14
N ILE A 91 -18.73 14.45 5.78
CA ILE A 91 -17.39 14.69 5.19
C ILE A 91 -16.67 13.38 4.89
N MET A 92 -16.87 12.34 5.71
CA MET A 92 -16.28 11.01 5.48
C MET A 92 -16.90 10.26 4.30
N GLU A 93 -18.19 10.48 4.03
CA GLU A 93 -18.93 9.75 3.00
C GLU A 93 -18.86 10.45 1.62
N VAL A 94 -18.71 11.78 1.59
CA VAL A 94 -18.60 12.52 0.33
C VAL A 94 -17.32 12.12 -0.39
N GLY A 95 -17.50 11.40 -1.51
CA GLY A 95 -16.40 10.86 -2.28
C GLY A 95 -15.86 11.82 -3.33
N ASP A 96 -14.59 12.19 -3.21
CA ASP A 96 -13.79 12.75 -4.31
C ASP A 96 -13.31 11.66 -5.29
N HIS A 97 -12.68 12.10 -6.38
CA HIS A 97 -12.02 11.23 -7.35
C HIS A 97 -10.94 10.35 -6.70
N VAL A 98 -10.94 9.07 -7.06
CA VAL A 98 -9.99 8.07 -6.58
C VAL A 98 -8.79 8.03 -7.51
N GLU A 99 -7.58 8.18 -6.97
CA GLU A 99 -6.35 8.10 -7.74
C GLU A 99 -5.69 6.73 -7.63
N ASN A 100 -5.75 6.12 -6.44
CA ASN A 100 -5.22 4.79 -6.18
C ASN A 100 -6.35 3.86 -5.71
N GLY A 101 -6.64 2.81 -6.46
CA GLY A 101 -7.65 1.82 -6.13
C GLY A 101 -7.02 0.47 -5.83
N MET A 102 -7.36 -0.14 -4.70
CA MET A 102 -6.86 -1.45 -4.33
C MET A 102 -7.96 -2.31 -3.69
N LYS A 103 -7.78 -3.63 -3.78
CA LYS A 103 -8.64 -4.61 -3.13
C LYS A 103 -7.92 -5.20 -1.93
N VAL A 104 -8.64 -5.35 -0.83
CA VAL A 104 -8.17 -6.02 0.38
C VAL A 104 -9.06 -7.22 0.62
N THR A 105 -8.46 -8.41 0.67
CA THR A 105 -9.17 -9.66 0.97
C THR A 105 -8.64 -10.22 2.28
N ALA A 106 -9.52 -10.40 3.26
CA ALA A 106 -9.17 -11.01 4.53
C ALA A 106 -9.32 -12.53 4.49
N HIS A 107 -8.42 -13.22 5.20
CA HIS A 107 -8.42 -14.67 5.39
C HIS A 107 -8.01 -15.01 6.84
N GLN A 108 -8.31 -16.21 7.32
CA GLN A 108 -7.82 -16.75 8.59
C GLN A 108 -6.37 -17.28 8.42
N TRP A 109 -5.32 -16.64 8.93
CA TRP A 109 -5.21 -15.35 9.62
C TRP A 109 -4.13 -14.50 8.94
N PHE A 110 -4.48 -13.89 7.81
CA PHE A 110 -3.60 -13.05 7.02
C PHE A 110 -4.42 -12.10 6.13
N TRP A 111 -3.73 -11.16 5.50
CA TRP A 111 -4.33 -10.21 4.57
C TRP A 111 -3.76 -10.40 3.18
N GLU A 112 -4.61 -10.30 2.16
CA GLU A 112 -4.19 -10.28 0.77
C GLU A 112 -4.53 -8.91 0.19
N TYR A 113 -3.54 -8.28 -0.45
CA TYR A 113 -3.71 -7.01 -1.13
C TYR A 113 -3.59 -7.22 -2.63
N SER A 114 -4.50 -6.61 -3.40
CA SER A 114 -4.47 -6.66 -4.86
C SER A 114 -4.52 -5.25 -5.46
N TYR A 115 -3.60 -4.98 -6.37
CA TYR A 115 -3.40 -3.70 -7.06
C TYR A 115 -3.51 -3.88 -8.56
N ILE A 116 -4.06 -2.88 -9.24
CA ILE A 116 -4.00 -2.81 -10.71
C ILE A 116 -2.82 -1.91 -11.06
N VAL A 117 -1.77 -2.51 -11.62
CA VAL A 117 -0.54 -1.83 -12.03
C VAL A 117 -0.59 -1.60 -13.53
N ASP A 118 -0.50 -0.33 -13.93
CA ASP A 118 -0.52 0.08 -15.34
C ASP A 118 0.87 0.56 -15.75
N PHE A 119 1.53 -0.21 -16.61
CA PHE A 119 2.84 0.16 -17.17
C PHE A 119 2.71 1.08 -18.40
N ALA A 120 1.50 1.27 -18.94
CA ALA A 120 1.29 2.09 -20.14
C ALA A 120 1.33 3.60 -19.87
N LYS A 121 1.16 4.00 -18.61
CA LYS A 121 0.95 5.40 -18.22
C LYS A 121 2.26 6.16 -17.90
N SER A 122 3.43 5.64 -18.26
CA SER A 122 4.69 6.11 -17.67
C SER A 122 5.17 7.50 -18.10
N GLU A 123 5.68 8.26 -17.11
CA GLU A 123 6.62 9.34 -17.33
C GLU A 123 8.02 8.75 -17.52
N LYS A 124 8.62 9.03 -18.69
CA LYS A 124 9.82 8.36 -19.20
C LYS A 124 11.06 8.38 -18.30
N SER A 125 11.21 9.39 -17.42
CA SER A 125 12.51 9.62 -16.77
C SER A 125 12.83 8.72 -15.57
N ALA A 126 11.82 8.31 -14.79
CA ALA A 126 12.04 7.43 -13.64
C ALA A 126 12.11 5.97 -14.07
N ASP A 127 11.30 5.59 -15.06
CA ASP A 127 11.21 4.21 -15.54
C ASP A 127 12.47 3.71 -16.25
N GLU A 128 13.19 4.58 -16.95
CA GLU A 128 14.45 4.20 -17.61
C GLU A 128 15.50 3.73 -16.59
N LEU A 129 15.68 4.45 -15.48
CA LEU A 129 16.76 4.14 -14.51
C LEU A 129 16.60 2.79 -13.83
N TRP A 130 15.41 2.42 -13.36
CA TRP A 130 15.22 1.17 -12.61
C TRP A 130 15.04 -0.05 -13.52
N LEU A 131 14.55 0.12 -14.75
CA LEU A 131 14.45 -0.97 -15.73
C LEU A 131 15.84 -1.50 -16.12
N PHE A 132 16.83 -0.62 -16.28
CA PHE A 132 18.22 -1.03 -16.54
C PHE A 132 18.78 -1.90 -15.39
N ASP A 133 18.62 -1.45 -14.14
CA ASP A 133 19.06 -2.22 -12.95
C ASP A 133 18.36 -3.58 -12.83
N TRP A 134 17.08 -3.66 -13.22
CA TRP A 134 16.34 -4.92 -13.23
C TRP A 134 16.84 -5.90 -14.31
N PHE A 135 17.13 -5.43 -15.52
CA PHE A 135 17.70 -6.28 -16.57
C PHE A 135 19.06 -6.83 -16.20
N ASP A 136 19.90 -6.04 -15.53
CA ASP A 136 21.22 -6.50 -15.09
C ASP A 136 21.13 -7.62 -14.05
N GLN A 137 19.99 -7.74 -13.34
CA GLN A 137 19.72 -8.83 -12.40
C GLN A 137 19.20 -10.11 -13.10
N ILE A 138 18.68 -10.00 -14.32
CA ILE A 138 18.31 -11.16 -15.14
C ILE A 138 19.59 -11.71 -15.77
N ASP A 139 19.91 -12.98 -15.51
CA ASP A 139 21.04 -13.66 -16.15
C ASP A 139 20.74 -13.89 -17.65
N CYS A 140 20.94 -12.83 -18.44
CA CYS A 140 20.66 -12.78 -19.88
C CYS A 140 21.38 -13.89 -20.66
N ASN A 141 22.48 -14.42 -20.12
CA ASN A 141 23.21 -15.54 -20.74
C ASN A 141 22.43 -16.85 -20.67
N SER A 142 21.69 -17.09 -19.59
CA SER A 142 20.80 -18.26 -19.49
C SER A 142 19.53 -18.09 -20.32
N PHE A 143 19.09 -16.84 -20.50
CA PHE A 143 17.85 -16.46 -21.15
C PHE A 143 17.96 -16.44 -22.68
N LEU A 144 19.08 -15.94 -23.24
CA LEU A 144 19.33 -15.90 -24.69
C LEU A 144 19.96 -17.19 -25.23
N PHE A 145 20.68 -17.96 -24.40
CA PHE A 145 21.40 -19.17 -24.84
C PHE A 145 20.92 -20.47 -24.15
N GLY A 146 19.75 -20.43 -23.50
CA GLY A 146 19.15 -21.56 -22.77
C GLY A 146 18.63 -22.70 -23.67
N SER A 147 18.48 -22.48 -24.98
CA SER A 147 18.34 -23.59 -25.93
C SER A 147 19.74 -24.08 -26.32
N LYS A 148 20.16 -25.19 -25.71
CA LYS A 148 21.20 -26.04 -26.32
C LYS A 148 20.70 -26.49 -27.70
N VAL A 149 20.99 -25.71 -28.72
CA VAL A 149 21.07 -26.22 -30.08
C VAL A 149 22.46 -26.82 -30.17
N ASP A 150 22.53 -28.15 -30.07
CA ASP A 150 23.75 -28.90 -30.36
C ASP A 150 24.11 -28.68 -31.84
N LEU A 151 24.90 -27.65 -32.13
CA LEU A 151 25.60 -27.50 -33.40
C LEU A 151 26.96 -28.16 -33.24
N ASP A 152 27.05 -29.40 -33.72
CA ASP A 152 28.26 -30.20 -33.80
C ASP A 152 29.22 -29.58 -34.83
N PHE A 153 30.10 -28.68 -34.37
CA PHE A 153 31.22 -28.18 -35.16
C PHE A 153 32.42 -29.13 -35.09
N ASN A 154 32.22 -30.37 -35.55
CA ASN A 154 33.34 -31.26 -35.84
C ASN A 154 33.95 -30.89 -37.20
N GLY A 155 34.93 -29.99 -37.14
CA GLY A 155 35.97 -29.88 -38.15
C GLY A 155 36.05 -28.53 -38.83
N ILE A 156 36.77 -27.59 -38.21
CA ILE A 156 37.64 -26.62 -38.90
C ILE A 156 38.74 -26.24 -37.89
N GLU A 157 39.99 -26.60 -38.19
CA GLU A 157 41.18 -26.15 -37.46
C GLU A 157 41.44 -24.67 -37.76
N VAL A 158 41.50 -23.81 -36.74
CA VAL A 158 41.89 -22.40 -36.88
C VAL A 158 43.40 -22.28 -36.72
N LEU A 159 44.08 -21.98 -37.83
CA LEU A 159 45.48 -21.56 -37.86
C LEU A 159 45.57 -20.10 -37.42
N ASN A 160 46.18 -19.89 -36.26
CA ASN A 160 46.51 -18.59 -35.70
C ASN A 160 47.60 -17.90 -36.55
N LYS A 161 47.37 -16.65 -36.98
CA LYS A 161 48.47 -15.75 -37.35
C LYS A 161 48.05 -14.28 -37.30
N ASP A 162 48.47 -13.62 -36.23
CA ASP A 162 48.57 -12.17 -36.11
C ASP A 162 49.79 -11.65 -36.90
N VAL A 163 49.63 -10.54 -37.61
CA VAL A 163 50.69 -9.56 -37.91
C VAL A 163 50.08 -8.14 -37.90
N ASP A 164 50.45 -7.41 -36.85
CA ASP A 164 50.73 -5.98 -36.66
C ASP A 164 49.99 -4.85 -37.42
N ASP A 165 49.36 -3.99 -36.61
CA ASP A 165 49.38 -2.52 -36.52
C ASP A 165 49.75 -1.66 -37.75
N SER A 166 48.76 -0.90 -38.25
CA SER A 166 48.98 0.49 -38.70
C SER A 166 47.67 1.28 -38.95
N PHE A 167 47.62 2.48 -38.39
CA PHE A 167 47.02 3.73 -38.92
C PHE A 167 45.49 3.91 -39.06
N LEU A 168 44.97 4.82 -38.19
CA LEU A 168 43.97 5.90 -38.35
C LEU A 168 43.22 6.03 -39.71
N ASP A 169 41.89 6.19 -39.67
CA ASP A 169 41.23 7.53 -39.73
C ASP A 169 39.71 7.45 -39.47
N GLU A 170 39.18 8.48 -38.82
CA GLU A 170 37.76 8.80 -38.79
C GLU A 170 37.35 9.32 -40.17
N SER A 171 36.21 8.85 -40.71
CA SER A 171 35.22 9.70 -41.41
C SER A 171 34.24 8.87 -42.26
N LEU A 172 33.05 9.45 -42.42
CA LEU A 172 32.04 9.15 -43.46
C LEU A 172 31.20 7.88 -43.20
N LEU A 173 29.91 7.85 -43.42
CA LEU A 173 28.84 8.82 -43.64
C LEU A 173 27.59 7.92 -43.66
N PHE A 174 26.46 8.40 -43.17
CA PHE A 174 25.16 7.77 -43.38
C PHE A 174 24.98 7.35 -44.86
N SER A 175 24.76 6.07 -45.12
CA SER A 175 24.09 5.62 -46.34
C SER A 175 23.03 4.59 -45.99
N SER A 176 21.79 5.02 -46.16
CA SER A 176 20.59 4.23 -46.38
C SER A 176 20.88 2.94 -47.16
N VAL A 177 20.45 1.80 -46.62
CA VAL A 177 20.27 0.56 -47.38
C VAL A 177 18.79 0.22 -47.33
N GLU A 178 18.17 0.32 -48.50
CA GLU A 178 16.82 -0.15 -48.78
C GLU A 178 16.76 -1.67 -48.58
N MET A 179 15.70 -2.15 -47.93
CA MET A 179 15.40 -3.57 -47.86
C MET A 179 14.95 -4.05 -49.24
N ASP A 180 15.78 -4.89 -49.87
CA ASP A 180 15.37 -5.66 -51.03
C ASP A 180 15.15 -7.14 -50.65
N SER A 181 14.10 -7.70 -51.25
CA SER A 181 13.54 -8.99 -50.92
C SER A 181 14.34 -10.13 -51.56
N SER A 182 15.19 -10.81 -50.78
CA SER A 182 15.50 -12.25 -50.91
C SER A 182 16.68 -12.61 -49.99
N VAL A 183 16.39 -13.12 -48.79
CA VAL A 183 17.43 -13.58 -47.86
C VAL A 183 17.59 -15.09 -48.06
N GLY A 184 18.73 -15.49 -48.62
CA GLY A 184 19.16 -16.89 -48.66
C GLY A 184 19.79 -17.27 -47.32
N GLU A 185 19.70 -18.54 -46.93
CA GLU A 185 20.20 -19.09 -45.65
C GLU A 185 21.67 -18.79 -45.33
N GLY A 186 22.46 -18.30 -46.29
CA GLY A 186 23.87 -17.89 -46.10
C GLY A 186 24.06 -16.48 -45.50
N ASP A 187 23.03 -15.63 -45.44
CA ASP A 187 23.15 -14.26 -44.90
C ASP A 187 23.05 -14.21 -43.36
N VAL A 188 22.52 -15.27 -42.75
CA VAL A 188 22.35 -15.37 -41.28
C VAL A 188 23.68 -15.68 -40.60
N GLU A 189 24.54 -16.51 -41.19
CA GLU A 189 25.89 -16.79 -40.68
C GLU A 189 26.80 -15.56 -40.78
N ALA A 190 26.67 -14.76 -41.84
CA ALA A 190 27.40 -13.50 -41.99
C ALA A 190 26.90 -12.42 -41.00
N PHE A 191 25.60 -12.44 -40.65
CA PHE A 191 25.02 -11.56 -39.64
C PHE A 191 25.52 -11.91 -38.22
N LEU A 192 25.67 -13.19 -37.91
CA LEU A 192 26.10 -13.67 -36.58
C LEU A 192 27.61 -13.50 -36.33
N LEU A 193 28.45 -13.58 -37.38
CA LEU A 193 29.91 -13.47 -37.23
C LEU A 193 30.44 -12.04 -37.05
N ASN A 194 29.65 -11.01 -37.37
CA ASN A 194 30.03 -9.60 -37.20
C ASN A 194 29.74 -9.02 -35.80
N PHE A 195 29.28 -9.87 -34.86
CA PHE A 195 28.88 -9.47 -33.49
C PHE A 195 30.02 -9.50 -32.46
N THR A 196 31.26 -9.24 -32.87
CA THR A 196 32.38 -9.22 -31.93
C THR A 196 32.56 -7.81 -31.32
N GLY A 197 31.96 -7.64 -30.14
CA GLY A 197 32.58 -6.93 -29.02
C GLY A 197 32.08 -5.52 -28.66
N LYS A 198 31.65 -4.68 -29.62
CA LYS A 198 31.23 -3.29 -29.32
C LYS A 198 29.77 -2.97 -29.67
N LYS A 199 29.27 -3.47 -30.82
CA LYS A 199 27.85 -3.32 -31.22
C LYS A 199 26.90 -4.21 -30.44
N SER A 200 27.40 -5.27 -29.82
CA SER A 200 26.60 -6.16 -28.97
C SER A 200 26.06 -5.41 -27.75
N TYR A 201 26.85 -4.54 -27.13
CA TYR A 201 26.42 -3.75 -25.98
C TYR A 201 25.38 -2.69 -26.37
N GLU A 202 25.63 -1.89 -27.40
CA GLU A 202 24.65 -0.87 -27.86
C GLU A 202 23.34 -1.50 -28.35
N MET A 203 23.39 -2.70 -28.95
CA MET A 203 22.20 -3.43 -29.35
C MET A 203 21.50 -4.09 -28.18
N LEU A 204 22.23 -4.66 -27.20
CA LEU A 204 21.64 -5.17 -25.96
C LEU A 204 21.02 -4.05 -25.13
N GLU A 205 21.59 -2.85 -25.14
CA GLU A 205 21.06 -1.64 -24.50
C GLU A 205 19.83 -1.09 -25.25
N SER A 206 19.84 -1.17 -26.58
CA SER A 206 18.67 -0.85 -27.42
C SER A 206 17.55 -1.89 -27.33
N ILE A 207 17.89 -3.16 -27.06
CA ILE A 207 16.94 -4.25 -26.86
C ILE A 207 16.39 -4.21 -25.43
N SER A 208 17.23 -4.00 -24.41
CA SER A 208 16.83 -3.84 -23.01
C SER A 208 15.95 -2.61 -22.79
N SER A 209 16.18 -1.53 -23.54
CA SER A 209 15.29 -0.36 -23.52
C SER A 209 13.95 -0.61 -24.22
N TRP A 210 13.83 -1.56 -25.15
CA TRP A 210 12.59 -1.83 -25.91
C TRP A 210 11.71 -2.94 -25.32
N ILE A 211 12.31 -4.00 -24.79
CA ILE A 211 11.61 -5.18 -24.25
C ILE A 211 10.55 -4.77 -23.19
N PRO A 212 10.82 -3.93 -22.18
CA PRO A 212 9.82 -3.50 -21.21
C PRO A 212 8.64 -2.77 -21.84
N HIS A 213 8.93 -1.84 -22.77
CA HIS A 213 7.92 -0.96 -23.34
C HIS A 213 6.99 -1.65 -24.34
N VAL A 214 7.41 -2.79 -24.90
CA VAL A 214 6.56 -3.61 -25.78
C VAL A 214 5.80 -4.67 -24.97
N PHE A 215 6.45 -5.31 -23.99
CA PHE A 215 5.88 -6.50 -23.33
C PHE A 215 5.16 -6.22 -22.02
N LEU A 216 5.57 -5.18 -21.27
CA LEU A 216 4.93 -4.84 -20.00
C LEU A 216 3.76 -3.88 -20.18
N ASN A 217 3.52 -3.37 -21.39
CA ASN A 217 2.57 -2.29 -21.71
C ASN A 217 1.09 -2.74 -21.65
N CYS A 218 0.73 -3.40 -20.56
CA CYS A 218 -0.59 -3.89 -20.22
C CYS A 218 -0.87 -3.65 -18.74
N LYS A 219 -2.11 -3.93 -18.32
CA LYS A 219 -2.52 -3.82 -16.93
C LYS A 219 -2.31 -5.13 -16.24
N TRP A 220 -1.52 -5.12 -15.18
CA TRP A 220 -1.27 -6.27 -14.33
C TRP A 220 -2.16 -6.19 -13.09
N ASN A 221 -2.74 -7.32 -12.71
CA ASN A 221 -3.35 -7.47 -11.39
C ASN A 221 -2.31 -8.10 -10.48
N TYR A 222 -1.65 -7.27 -9.67
CA TYR A 222 -0.63 -7.70 -8.74
C TYR A 222 -1.26 -7.98 -7.38
N SER A 223 -1.18 -9.23 -6.91
CA SER A 223 -1.68 -9.63 -5.60
C SER A 223 -0.61 -10.35 -4.79
N TYR A 224 -0.56 -10.05 -3.49
CA TYR A 224 0.37 -10.67 -2.56
C TYR A 224 -0.27 -10.87 -1.18
N GLU A 225 0.22 -11.88 -0.46
CA GLU A 225 -0.24 -12.26 0.87
C GLU A 225 0.70 -11.71 1.95
N VAL A 226 0.12 -11.25 3.04
CA VAL A 226 0.80 -10.58 4.14
C VAL A 226 0.56 -11.31 5.45
N TYR A 227 1.64 -11.86 6.01
CA TYR A 227 1.64 -12.64 7.26
C TYR A 227 2.42 -11.92 8.35
N GLU A 228 2.13 -12.22 9.62
CA GLU A 228 2.97 -11.80 10.75
C GLU A 228 4.33 -12.49 10.70
N VAL A 229 5.39 -11.73 10.98
CA VAL A 229 6.75 -12.26 11.12
C VAL A 229 7.03 -12.59 12.59
N PHE A 230 7.32 -13.87 12.86
CA PHE A 230 7.66 -14.38 14.20
C PHE A 230 9.16 -14.57 14.43
N ASP A 231 10.00 -14.37 13.42
CA ASP A 231 11.44 -14.61 13.53
C ASP A 231 12.10 -13.63 14.49
N SER A 232 12.73 -14.17 15.55
CA SER A 232 13.51 -13.41 16.52
C SER A 232 14.61 -12.57 15.86
N SER A 233 15.24 -13.06 14.79
CA SER A 233 16.33 -12.34 14.14
C SER A 233 15.88 -11.02 13.53
N VAL A 234 14.66 -10.97 13.01
CA VAL A 234 14.03 -9.78 12.43
C VAL A 234 13.54 -8.87 13.55
N LEU A 235 12.97 -9.42 14.62
CA LEU A 235 12.50 -8.64 15.76
C LEU A 235 13.64 -7.95 16.52
N ASP A 236 14.80 -8.60 16.62
CA ASP A 236 16.00 -8.05 17.27
C ASP A 236 16.60 -6.83 16.54
N GLN A 237 16.18 -6.58 15.29
CA GLN A 237 16.58 -5.40 14.52
C GLN A 237 15.79 -4.13 14.88
N GLY A 238 14.93 -4.20 15.92
CA GLY A 238 14.09 -3.08 16.36
C GLY A 238 12.69 -3.09 15.76
N ASN A 239 12.29 -4.20 15.16
CA ASN A 239 10.94 -4.40 14.64
C ASN A 239 9.92 -4.67 15.77
N PHE A 240 8.65 -4.43 15.49
CA PHE A 240 7.58 -4.48 16.49
C PHE A 240 6.86 -5.82 16.49
N ARG A 241 6.93 -6.54 17.62
CA ARG A 241 6.15 -7.76 17.82
C ARG A 241 4.65 -7.48 17.70
N GLY A 242 3.90 -8.31 16.99
CA GLY A 242 2.46 -8.12 16.78
C GLY A 242 2.11 -7.04 15.75
N TYR A 243 3.10 -6.50 15.03
CA TYR A 243 2.91 -5.49 13.99
C TYR A 243 3.81 -5.70 12.75
N THR A 244 4.89 -6.47 12.89
CA THR A 244 5.83 -6.74 11.80
C THR A 244 5.24 -7.80 10.89
N VAL A 245 5.29 -7.52 9.59
CA VAL A 245 4.69 -8.33 8.54
C VAL A 245 5.68 -8.60 7.42
N THR A 246 5.38 -9.59 6.59
CA THR A 246 6.20 -9.97 5.42
C THR A 246 6.28 -8.87 4.37
N ASP A 247 5.17 -8.17 4.12
CA ASP A 247 5.09 -7.03 3.20
C ASP A 247 4.03 -6.03 3.71
N ALA A 248 4.09 -4.78 3.25
CA ALA A 248 3.18 -3.73 3.67
C ALA A 248 2.07 -3.49 2.64
N CYS A 249 0.98 -2.89 3.08
CA CYS A 249 -0.02 -2.29 2.21
C CYS A 249 0.47 -0.91 1.76
N TYR A 250 0.53 -0.66 0.45
CA TYR A 250 1.03 0.59 -0.12
C TYR A 250 -0.11 1.59 -0.36
N LEU A 251 0.06 2.79 0.18
CA LEU A 251 -0.83 3.94 -0.01
C LEU A 251 -0.05 5.13 -0.54
N MET A 252 -0.71 5.93 -1.37
CA MET A 252 -0.15 7.18 -1.89
C MET A 252 -0.47 8.35 -0.96
N SER A 253 0.52 9.19 -0.67
CA SER A 253 0.37 10.40 0.14
C SER A 253 -0.33 11.52 -0.63
N SER A 254 -1.09 12.36 0.08
CA SER A 254 -1.74 13.58 -0.42
C SER A 254 -2.79 13.36 -1.51
N VAL A 255 -3.19 12.12 -1.76
CA VAL A 255 -4.20 11.74 -2.75
C VAL A 255 -5.22 10.80 -2.10
N LYS A 256 -6.39 10.66 -2.72
CA LYS A 256 -7.42 9.74 -2.24
C LYS A 256 -7.14 8.32 -2.73
N ASN A 257 -6.92 7.43 -1.77
CA ASN A 257 -6.81 6.00 -1.96
C ASN A 257 -8.17 5.37 -1.64
N GLU A 258 -8.66 4.47 -2.48
CA GLU A 258 -9.90 3.73 -2.27
C GLU A 258 -9.60 2.25 -2.10
N MET A 259 -10.08 1.68 -1.01
CA MET A 259 -9.91 0.28 -0.70
C MET A 259 -11.24 -0.45 -0.78
N LEU A 260 -11.26 -1.54 -1.54
CA LEU A 260 -12.38 -2.46 -1.62
C LEU A 260 -12.11 -3.64 -0.69
N ILE A 261 -12.74 -3.63 0.48
CA ILE A 261 -12.51 -4.61 1.55
C ILE A 261 -13.55 -5.71 1.47
N SER A 262 -13.08 -6.96 1.48
CA SER A 262 -13.90 -8.18 1.47
C SER A 262 -13.18 -9.33 2.19
N THR A 263 -13.86 -10.45 2.37
CA THR A 263 -13.31 -11.67 3.01
C THR A 263 -13.81 -12.91 2.26
N THR A 264 -13.02 -13.97 2.28
CA THR A 264 -13.35 -15.28 1.70
C THR A 264 -13.95 -16.25 2.72
N ASP A 265 -13.78 -16.00 4.02
CA ASP A 265 -14.13 -16.94 5.09
C ASP A 265 -15.11 -16.36 6.13
N VAL A 266 -14.61 -15.82 7.23
CA VAL A 266 -15.36 -15.25 8.35
C VAL A 266 -15.28 -13.73 8.33
N MET A 267 -16.01 -13.07 9.23
CA MET A 267 -15.90 -11.62 9.36
C MET A 267 -14.52 -11.24 9.92
N HIS A 268 -13.93 -10.21 9.32
CA HIS A 268 -12.74 -9.53 9.82
C HIS A 268 -13.01 -8.03 9.82
N SER A 269 -12.06 -7.24 10.30
CA SER A 269 -12.15 -5.79 10.16
C SER A 269 -10.79 -5.17 9.98
N TRP A 270 -10.62 -4.53 8.83
CA TRP A 270 -9.39 -3.85 8.46
C TRP A 270 -9.43 -2.45 9.06
N GLY A 271 -8.39 -2.08 9.80
CA GLY A 271 -8.33 -0.74 10.37
C GLY A 271 -6.93 -0.31 10.74
N VAL A 272 -6.70 1.00 10.68
CA VAL A 272 -5.43 1.62 11.08
C VAL A 272 -5.75 2.87 11.87
N GLY A 273 -5.53 2.81 13.18
CA GLY A 273 -5.99 3.85 14.10
C GLY A 273 -5.39 5.23 13.81
N SER A 274 -4.13 5.31 13.38
CA SER A 274 -3.46 6.58 13.00
C SER A 274 -3.94 7.17 11.67
N LEU A 275 -4.64 6.38 10.85
CA LEU A 275 -5.32 6.86 9.65
C LEU A 275 -6.79 7.21 9.94
N GLY A 276 -7.29 6.91 11.15
CA GLY A 276 -8.65 7.22 11.56
C GLY A 276 -9.70 6.37 10.85
N VAL A 277 -9.34 5.18 10.35
CA VAL A 277 -10.21 4.34 9.53
C VAL A 277 -10.32 2.92 10.07
N LYS A 278 -11.53 2.37 9.94
CA LYS A 278 -11.88 0.97 10.21
C LYS A 278 -13.04 0.60 9.29
N CYS A 279 -12.96 -0.57 8.67
CA CYS A 279 -14.02 -1.09 7.82
C CYS A 279 -14.05 -2.61 7.88
N ASP A 280 -15.26 -3.15 8.06
CA ASP A 280 -15.46 -4.59 8.23
C ASP A 280 -15.36 -5.30 6.88
N ALA A 281 -14.67 -6.44 6.88
CA ALA A 281 -14.68 -7.40 5.79
C ALA A 281 -15.77 -8.42 6.08
N VAL A 282 -16.85 -8.38 5.28
CA VAL A 282 -18.03 -9.23 5.49
C VAL A 282 -18.19 -10.21 4.34
N PRO A 283 -18.36 -11.52 4.58
CA PRO A 283 -18.48 -12.50 3.50
C PRO A 283 -19.63 -12.15 2.56
N GLY A 284 -19.37 -12.19 1.25
CA GLY A 284 -20.37 -11.86 0.22
C GLY A 284 -20.68 -10.37 0.06
N ARG A 285 -19.93 -9.48 0.71
CA ARG A 285 -20.05 -8.02 0.55
C ARG A 285 -18.68 -7.40 0.29
N VAL A 286 -18.66 -6.41 -0.59
CA VAL A 286 -17.49 -5.55 -0.80
C VAL A 286 -17.81 -4.19 -0.20
N ASN A 287 -17.05 -3.79 0.80
CA ASN A 287 -17.15 -2.46 1.38
C ASN A 287 -16.08 -1.54 0.78
N SER A 288 -16.42 -0.27 0.62
CA SER A 288 -15.51 0.76 0.12
C SER A 288 -15.02 1.61 1.27
N LEU A 289 -13.72 1.85 1.34
CA LEU A 289 -13.09 2.72 2.33
C LEU A 289 -12.12 3.67 1.65
N GLY A 290 -12.43 4.97 1.70
CA GLY A 290 -11.55 6.04 1.24
C GLY A 290 -10.54 6.47 2.32
N ILE A 291 -9.28 6.65 1.94
CA ILE A 291 -8.20 7.15 2.81
C ILE A 291 -7.38 8.20 2.06
N SER A 292 -7.19 9.36 2.68
CA SER A 292 -6.31 10.41 2.17
C SER A 292 -5.22 10.76 3.21
N PRO A 293 -4.10 10.01 3.24
CA PRO A 293 -2.98 10.30 4.13
C PRO A 293 -2.31 11.64 3.79
N LEU A 294 -1.94 12.42 4.78
CA LEU A 294 -1.31 13.74 4.60
C LEU A 294 0.20 13.65 4.38
N ARG A 295 0.86 12.67 5.00
CA ARG A 295 2.32 12.52 5.01
C ARG A 295 2.74 11.07 4.80
N SER A 296 3.91 10.88 4.19
CA SER A 296 4.56 9.58 4.06
C SER A 296 5.03 9.05 5.42
N GLY A 297 5.08 7.72 5.56
CA GLY A 297 5.46 7.03 6.78
C GLY A 297 4.86 5.63 6.88
N VAL A 298 5.21 4.91 7.95
CA VAL A 298 4.68 3.58 8.23
C VAL A 298 3.64 3.65 9.35
N PHE A 299 2.47 3.07 9.09
CA PHE A 299 1.35 3.05 9.99
C PHE A 299 0.93 1.61 10.27
N TYR A 300 0.47 1.36 11.50
CA TYR A 300 0.20 0.01 11.97
C TYR A 300 -1.24 -0.10 12.45
N GLY A 301 -1.82 -1.28 12.21
CA GLY A 301 -3.16 -1.67 12.58
C GLY A 301 -3.22 -3.16 12.87
N ASN A 302 -4.38 -3.62 13.32
CA ASN A 302 -4.67 -5.03 13.62
C ASN A 302 -6.06 -5.37 13.07
N CYS A 303 -6.43 -6.65 13.10
CA CYS A 303 -7.82 -7.04 12.90
C CYS A 303 -8.69 -6.54 14.07
N TYR A 304 -9.81 -5.87 13.78
CA TYR A 304 -10.73 -5.30 14.78
C TYR A 304 -12.06 -6.06 14.92
N GLU A 305 -12.16 -7.26 14.35
CA GLU A 305 -13.33 -8.14 14.45
C GLU A 305 -12.88 -9.56 14.74
N LEU A 306 -13.53 -10.23 15.70
CA LEU A 306 -13.10 -11.54 16.18
C LEU A 306 -13.24 -12.59 15.06
N CYS A 307 -12.10 -13.12 14.60
CA CYS A 307 -12.03 -14.04 13.45
C CYS A 307 -11.41 -15.41 13.77
N GLY A 308 -11.36 -15.82 15.04
CA GLY A 308 -10.88 -17.14 15.48
C GLY A 308 -9.59 -17.12 16.30
N GLU A 309 -8.91 -18.26 16.37
CA GLU A 309 -7.73 -18.48 17.25
C GLU A 309 -6.55 -17.54 16.94
N GLY A 310 -6.26 -17.31 15.65
CA GLY A 310 -5.21 -16.39 15.21
C GLY A 310 -5.66 -14.93 15.06
N HIS A 311 -6.78 -14.52 15.65
CA HIS A 311 -7.30 -13.16 15.53
C HIS A 311 -6.27 -12.06 15.89
N SER A 312 -5.41 -12.32 16.89
CA SER A 312 -4.34 -11.40 17.29
C SER A 312 -3.07 -11.50 16.44
N MET A 313 -3.01 -12.44 15.50
CA MET A 313 -1.80 -12.81 14.73
C MET A 313 -1.91 -12.43 13.24
N MET A 314 -2.73 -11.42 12.93
CA MET A 314 -2.91 -10.90 11.57
C MET A 314 -2.83 -9.37 11.55
N PRO A 315 -1.65 -8.80 11.88
CA PRO A 315 -1.45 -7.36 11.89
C PRO A 315 -1.49 -6.77 10.49
N ILE A 316 -1.64 -5.45 10.47
CA ILE A 316 -1.68 -4.63 9.26
C ILE A 316 -0.53 -3.64 9.38
N SER A 317 0.34 -3.63 8.37
CA SER A 317 1.33 -2.56 8.17
C SER A 317 1.01 -1.83 6.88
N VAL A 318 1.03 -0.51 6.93
CA VAL A 318 0.74 0.37 5.81
C VAL A 318 1.92 1.29 5.57
N ALA A 319 2.52 1.22 4.39
CA ALA A 319 3.56 2.12 3.93
C ALA A 319 2.91 3.21 3.07
N VAL A 320 2.90 4.44 3.58
CA VAL A 320 2.47 5.62 2.82
C VAL A 320 3.72 6.25 2.20
N MET A 321 3.72 6.43 0.89
CA MET A 321 4.82 7.06 0.14
C MET A 321 4.28 7.93 -1.00
N THR A 322 5.15 8.55 -1.79
CA THR A 322 4.70 9.36 -2.93
C THR A 322 4.08 8.49 -4.01
N SER A 323 3.31 9.08 -4.94
CA SER A 323 2.69 8.32 -6.03
C SER A 323 3.73 7.59 -6.88
N ASP A 324 4.85 8.25 -7.16
CA ASP A 324 5.96 7.70 -7.94
C ASP A 324 6.60 6.50 -7.22
N ASP A 325 6.89 6.63 -5.92
CA ASP A 325 7.47 5.55 -5.12
C ASP A 325 6.53 4.33 -5.04
N VAL A 326 5.23 4.55 -4.80
CA VAL A 326 4.25 3.44 -4.80
C VAL A 326 4.25 2.76 -6.17
N SER A 327 4.23 3.53 -7.25
CA SER A 327 4.22 2.97 -8.61
C SER A 327 5.47 2.13 -8.89
N LEU A 328 6.64 2.58 -8.42
CA LEU A 328 7.91 1.87 -8.57
C LEU A 328 7.92 0.56 -7.77
N VAL A 329 7.51 0.59 -6.51
CA VAL A 329 7.44 -0.60 -5.66
C VAL A 329 6.48 -1.63 -6.25
N LEU A 330 5.31 -1.21 -6.73
CA LEU A 330 4.34 -2.11 -7.34
C LEU A 330 4.84 -2.70 -8.66
N LYS A 331 5.50 -1.89 -9.52
CA LYS A 331 6.10 -2.39 -10.77
C LYS A 331 7.23 -3.39 -10.48
N GLN A 332 8.09 -3.09 -9.53
CA GLN A 332 9.14 -4.02 -9.09
C GLN A 332 8.53 -5.32 -8.54
N GLY A 333 7.45 -5.23 -7.78
CA GLY A 333 6.69 -6.38 -7.29
C GLY A 333 6.17 -7.27 -8.42
N VAL A 334 5.58 -6.68 -9.47
CA VAL A 334 5.13 -7.41 -10.67
C VAL A 334 6.30 -8.13 -11.34
N LEU A 335 7.43 -7.45 -11.51
CA LEU A 335 8.59 -8.01 -12.20
C LEU A 335 9.28 -9.13 -11.42
N GLY A 336 9.16 -9.12 -10.10
CA GLY A 336 9.62 -10.22 -9.24
C GLY A 336 8.74 -11.47 -9.32
N THR A 337 7.57 -11.42 -9.97
CA THR A 337 6.68 -12.59 -10.07
C THR A 337 7.15 -13.59 -11.12
N SER A 338 6.98 -14.88 -10.82
CA SER A 338 7.23 -15.96 -11.78
C SER A 338 6.36 -15.85 -13.03
N ASP A 339 5.17 -15.26 -12.90
CA ASP A 339 4.22 -15.08 -14.00
C ASP A 339 4.74 -14.06 -15.01
N CYS A 340 5.35 -12.96 -14.54
CA CYS A 340 6.01 -12.01 -15.42
C CYS A 340 7.18 -12.66 -16.16
N VAL A 341 7.99 -13.47 -15.48
CA VAL A 341 9.10 -14.21 -16.11
C VAL A 341 8.57 -15.19 -17.15
N SER A 342 7.50 -15.93 -16.82
CA SER A 342 6.88 -16.89 -17.74
C SER A 342 6.26 -16.22 -18.97
N ALA A 343 5.61 -15.06 -18.80
CA ALA A 343 5.07 -14.28 -19.90
C ALA A 343 6.18 -13.77 -20.83
N LEU A 344 7.31 -13.35 -20.27
CA LEU A 344 8.49 -12.96 -21.06
C LEU A 344 9.06 -14.16 -21.82
N GLU A 345 9.18 -15.33 -21.18
CA GLU A 345 9.63 -16.56 -21.83
C GLU A 345 8.71 -17.03 -22.97
N GLU A 346 7.38 -16.90 -22.82
CA GLU A 346 6.42 -17.33 -23.85
C GLU A 346 6.50 -16.45 -25.10
N ILE A 347 6.76 -15.15 -24.94
CA ILE A 347 6.79 -14.20 -26.06
C ILE A 347 8.13 -14.25 -26.82
N ILE A 348 9.20 -14.70 -26.15
CA ILE A 348 10.53 -14.84 -26.77
C ILE A 348 10.68 -16.15 -27.55
N LYS A 349 9.89 -17.17 -27.21
CA LYS A 349 9.77 -18.42 -27.98
C LYS A 349 8.95 -18.20 -29.25
#